data_AF-A0A1J5Q0F7-F1
#
_entry.id   AF-A0A1J5Q0F7-F1
#
_cell.length_a   1.000
_cell.length_b   1.000
_cell.length_c   1.000
_cell.angle_alpha   90.00
_cell.angle_beta   90.00
_cell.angle_gamma   90.00
#
_symmetry.space_group_name_H-M   'P 1'
#
loop_
_entity.id
_entity.type
_entity.pdbx_description
1 polymer ?
#
loop_
_entity_poly.entity_id
_entity_poly.type
_entity_poly.pdbx_seq_one_letter_code
_entity_poly.pdbx_strand_id
1 'polypeptide(L)'
;MVVGLQGLGRRAARHGYPVVGGTAADAPTVGHVTSGAPSPTLGYPVAMAYVTPEVSGVGTELAVDVRGRREPVRVVALPFYRRPDKG
;
A
#
# COMPACT_ATOMS: atom_id res chain seq x y z
N MET A 1 7.20 -2.32 -10.83
CA MET A 1 7.72 -1.15 -10.08
C MET A 1 7.60 -1.40 -8.58
N VAL A 2 8.59 -0.99 -7.79
CA VAL A 2 8.51 -1.03 -6.31
C VAL A 2 7.87 0.27 -5.83
N VAL A 3 6.88 0.16 -4.94
CA VAL A 3 6.18 1.31 -4.37
C VAL A 3 6.00 1.17 -2.86
N GLY A 4 5.85 2.32 -2.19
CA GLY A 4 5.29 2.38 -0.84
C GLY A 4 3.78 2.52 -0.89
N LEU A 5 3.08 1.88 0.03
CA LEU A 5 1.64 1.95 0.20
C LEU A 5 1.31 2.45 1.61
N GLN A 6 0.47 3.48 1.69
CA GLN A 6 -0.20 3.92 2.90
C GLN A 6 -1.58 3.29 2.95
N GLY A 7 -1.92 2.59 4.04
CA GLY A 7 -3.28 2.12 4.26
C GLY A 7 -4.20 3.24 4.73
N LEU A 8 -5.38 3.33 4.13
CA LEU A 8 -6.44 4.28 4.51
C LEU A 8 -7.40 3.69 5.56
N GLY A 9 -7.31 2.37 5.78
CA GLY A 9 -7.99 1.65 6.84
C GLY A 9 -7.07 1.27 8.01
N ARG A 10 -7.59 0.43 8.91
CA ARG A 10 -6.85 -0.03 10.11
C ARG A 10 -6.09 -1.35 9.92
N ARG A 11 -6.41 -2.14 8.90
CA ARG A 11 -5.80 -3.46 8.71
C ARG A 11 -4.48 -3.34 7.95
N ALA A 12 -3.43 -3.92 8.51
CA ALA A 12 -2.15 -4.01 7.84
C ALA A 12 -2.15 -5.16 6.81
N ALA A 13 -1.67 -4.85 5.61
CA ALA A 13 -1.35 -5.85 4.61
C ALA A 13 -0.10 -6.66 5.00
N ARG A 14 0.02 -7.87 4.46
CA ARG A 14 1.17 -8.77 4.69
C ARG A 14 1.71 -9.30 3.36
N HIS A 15 2.93 -9.82 3.40
CA HIS A 15 3.57 -10.45 2.24
C HIS A 15 2.62 -11.43 1.53
N GLY A 16 2.58 -11.35 0.20
CA GLY A 16 1.80 -12.22 -0.67
C GLY A 16 0.37 -11.76 -0.92
N TYR A 17 -0.13 -10.74 -0.20
CA TYR A 17 -1.48 -10.23 -0.47
C TYR A 17 -1.55 -9.54 -1.82
N PRO A 18 -2.57 -9.85 -2.66
CA PRO A 18 -2.77 -9.20 -3.95
C PRO A 18 -3.00 -7.69 -3.78
N VAL A 19 -2.35 -6.90 -4.62
CA VAL A 19 -2.72 -5.49 -4.85
C VAL A 19 -3.69 -5.47 -6.02
N VAL A 20 -4.83 -4.81 -5.86
CA VAL A 20 -5.88 -4.69 -6.88
C VAL A 20 -6.14 -3.22 -7.22
N GLY A 21 -6.64 -2.98 -8.43
CA GLY A 21 -6.84 -1.63 -9.01
C GLY A 21 -7.91 -0.76 -8.33
N GLY A 22 -8.48 -1.18 -7.20
CA GLY A 22 -9.50 -0.42 -6.47
C GLY A 22 -10.33 -1.31 -5.54
N THR A 23 -11.37 -0.74 -4.93
CA THR A 23 -12.25 -1.47 -3.98
C THR A 23 -13.42 -2.19 -4.64
N ALA A 24 -13.58 -2.09 -5.95
CA ALA A 24 -14.60 -2.81 -6.69
C ALA A 24 -14.35 -4.33 -6.60
N ALA A 25 -15.42 -5.13 -6.68
CA ALA A 25 -15.34 -6.58 -6.55
C ALA A 25 -14.51 -7.21 -7.69
N ASP A 26 -14.67 -6.68 -8.89
CA ASP A 26 -14.06 -7.08 -10.16
C ASP A 26 -12.73 -6.35 -10.46
N ALA A 27 -12.24 -5.52 -9.53
CA ALA A 27 -10.98 -4.82 -9.72
C ALA A 27 -9.83 -5.81 -10.01
N PRO A 28 -9.04 -5.60 -11.07
CA PRO A 28 -8.00 -6.54 -11.47
C PRO A 28 -6.85 -6.53 -10.47
N THR A 29 -6.18 -7.67 -10.34
CA THR A 29 -4.89 -7.76 -9.64
C THR A 29 -3.81 -7.06 -10.47
N VAL A 30 -3.13 -6.10 -9.85
CA VAL A 30 -2.09 -5.25 -10.46
C VAL A 30 -0.73 -5.40 -9.76
N GLY A 31 -0.62 -6.33 -8.80
CA GLY A 31 0.61 -6.52 -8.06
C GLY A 31 0.43 -7.38 -6.81
N HIS A 32 1.45 -7.36 -5.95
CA HIS A 32 1.43 -8.04 -4.66
C HIS A 32 2.29 -7.31 -3.62
N VAL A 33 1.88 -7.44 -2.37
CA VAL A 33 2.60 -6.90 -1.20
C VAL A 33 3.84 -7.75 -0.93
N THR A 34 4.98 -7.11 -0.71
CA THR A 34 6.25 -7.76 -0.36
C THR A 34 6.50 -7.72 1.15
N SER A 35 6.17 -6.61 1.81
CA SER A 35 6.21 -6.47 3.26
C SER A 35 5.14 -5.50 3.73
N GLY A 36 4.69 -5.62 4.97
CA GLY A 36 3.69 -4.71 5.53
C GLY A 36 3.49 -4.90 7.02
N ALA A 37 3.18 -3.79 7.70
CA ALA A 37 3.02 -3.72 9.14
C ALA A 37 2.16 -2.51 9.56
N PRO A 38 1.51 -2.56 10.73
CA PRO A 38 1.03 -1.35 11.37
C PRO A 38 2.21 -0.43 11.70
N SER A 39 2.07 0.89 11.48
CA SER A 39 3.07 1.88 11.91
C SER A 39 2.52 2.74 13.05
N PRO A 40 2.93 2.51 14.31
CA PRO A 40 2.53 3.35 15.43
C PRO A 40 2.98 4.81 15.26
N THR A 41 4.15 5.03 14.68
CA THR A 41 4.71 6.37 14.45
C THR A 41 3.91 7.18 13.44
N LEU A 42 3.36 6.52 12.42
CA LEU A 42 2.57 7.19 11.37
C LEU A 42 1.07 7.17 11.66
N GLY A 43 0.60 6.34 12.60
CA GLY A 43 -0.82 6.20 12.93
C GLY A 43 -1.65 5.42 11.90
N TYR A 44 -1.02 4.87 10.86
CA TYR A 44 -1.65 4.06 9.82
C TYR A 44 -0.76 2.87 9.41
N PRO A 45 -1.33 1.78 8.86
CA PRO A 45 -0.53 0.70 8.32
C PRO A 45 0.21 1.10 7.05
N VAL A 46 1.40 0.54 6.86
CA VAL A 46 2.22 0.75 5.67
C VAL A 46 2.64 -0.58 5.06
N ALA A 47 2.89 -0.59 3.76
CA ALA A 47 3.35 -1.77 3.04
C ALA A 47 4.25 -1.40 1.86
N MET A 48 5.18 -2.28 1.52
CA MET A 48 5.91 -2.27 0.26
C MET A 48 5.24 -3.25 -0.71
N ALA A 49 5.23 -2.92 -2.00
CA ALA A 49 4.64 -3.78 -3.01
C ALA A 49 5.38 -3.70 -4.35
N TYR A 50 5.28 -4.79 -5.11
CA TYR A 50 5.49 -4.76 -6.56
C TYR A 50 4.16 -4.53 -7.24
N VAL A 51 4.11 -3.53 -8.12
CA VAL A 51 2.94 -3.21 -8.94
C VAL A 51 3.33 -3.03 -10.41
N THR A 52 2.36 -3.10 -11.31
CA THR A 52 2.59 -2.76 -12.72
C THR A 52 2.95 -1.27 -12.88
N PRO A 53 3.71 -0.88 -13.92
CA PRO A 53 4.14 0.52 -14.10
C PRO A 53 2.99 1.53 -14.15
N GLU A 54 1.86 1.14 -14.74
CA GLU A 54 0.70 2.00 -15.02
C GLU A 54 0.06 2.54 -13.73
N VAL A 55 0.20 1.82 -12.61
CA VAL A 55 -0.39 2.16 -11.31
C VAL A 55 0.65 2.58 -10.27
N SER A 56 1.89 2.82 -10.68
CA SER A 56 3.01 3.09 -9.77
C SER A 56 3.16 4.55 -9.34
N GLY A 57 2.34 5.46 -9.87
CA GLY A 57 2.42 6.89 -9.58
C GLY A 57 2.02 7.25 -8.15
N VAL A 58 2.76 8.15 -7.50
CA VAL A 58 2.40 8.68 -6.18
C VAL A 58 1.01 9.32 -6.21
N GLY A 59 0.19 9.02 -5.20
CA GLY A 59 -1.20 9.47 -5.11
C GLY A 59 -2.21 8.48 -5.71
N THR A 60 -1.77 7.49 -6.48
CA THR A 60 -2.66 6.46 -7.04
C THR A 60 -3.37 5.70 -5.93
N GLU A 61 -4.70 5.62 -6.03
CA GLU A 61 -5.53 4.84 -5.10
C GLU A 61 -5.68 3.42 -5.61
N LEU A 62 -5.47 2.46 -4.72
CA LEU A 62 -5.55 1.02 -4.97
C LEU A 62 -6.25 0.36 -3.78
N ALA A 63 -6.37 -0.96 -3.81
CA ALA A 63 -6.68 -1.73 -2.60
C ALA A 63 -5.76 -2.94 -2.48
N VAL A 64 -5.65 -3.47 -1.27
CA VAL A 64 -5.05 -4.78 -1.01
C VAL A 64 -6.17 -5.75 -0.68
N ASP A 65 -6.14 -6.93 -1.27
CA ASP A 65 -7.01 -8.03 -0.90
C ASP A 65 -6.50 -8.70 0.40
N VAL A 66 -7.11 -8.32 1.52
CA VAL A 66 -6.83 -8.90 2.83
C VAL A 66 -7.87 -9.98 3.10
N ARG A 67 -7.60 -11.20 2.63
CA ARG A 67 -8.44 -12.39 2.85
C ARG A 67 -9.90 -12.18 2.39
N GLY A 68 -10.08 -11.68 1.17
CA GLY A 68 -11.38 -11.39 0.55
C GLY A 68 -11.93 -10.00 0.85
N ARG A 69 -11.24 -9.20 1.67
CA ARG A 69 -11.65 -7.81 1.97
C ARG A 69 -10.75 -6.82 1.24
N ARG A 70 -11.36 -5.91 0.47
CA ARG A 70 -10.67 -4.80 -0.18
C ARG A 70 -10.33 -3.72 0.85
N GLU A 71 -9.07 -3.70 1.28
CA GLU A 71 -8.56 -2.66 2.17
C GLU A 71 -7.92 -1.53 1.34
N PRO A 72 -8.48 -0.31 1.35
CA PRO A 72 -8.00 0.78 0.50
C PRO A 72 -6.61 1.26 0.92
N VAL A 73 -5.77 1.53 -0.09
CA VAL A 73 -4.41 2.02 0.07
C VAL A 73 -4.12 3.13 -0.94
N ARG A 74 -3.10 3.94 -0.67
CA ARG A 74 -2.58 4.95 -1.61
C ARG A 74 -1.10 4.74 -1.83
N VAL A 75 -0.65 4.86 -3.08
CA VAL A 75 0.78 4.87 -3.42
C VAL A 75 1.41 6.14 -2.87
N VAL A 76 2.51 5.99 -2.13
CA VAL A 76 3.24 7.09 -1.50
C VAL A 76 4.73 7.03 -1.84
N ALA A 77 5.38 8.20 -1.79
CA ALA A 77 6.82 8.27 -1.91
C ALA A 77 7.50 7.59 -0.71
N LEU A 78 8.68 7.02 -0.96
CA LEU A 78 9.54 6.47 0.08
C LEU A 78 10.65 7.47 0.44
N PRO A 79 11.17 7.46 1.68
CA PRO A 79 10.77 6.60 2.80
C PRO A 79 9.45 7.05 3.45
N PHE A 80 8.75 6.14 4.12
CA PHE A 80 7.47 6.43 4.81
C PHE A 80 7.58 7.48 5.93
N TYR A 81 8.76 7.60 6.53
CA TYR A 81 9.06 8.57 7.57
C TYR A 81 10.44 9.13 7.30
N ARG A 82 10.55 10.46 7.33
CA ARG A 82 11.83 11.17 7.34
C ARG A 82 11.93 11.89 8.68
N ARG A 83 12.99 11.60 9.45
CA ARG A 83 13.30 12.38 10.66
C ARG A 83 13.59 13.82 10.21
N PRO A 84 13.01 14.86 10.85
CA PRO A 84 13.41 16.23 10.54
C PRO A 84 14.90 16.41 10.83
N ASP A 85 15.63 17.02 9.91
CA ASP A 85 17.04 17.30 10.06
C ASP A 85 17.22 18.24 11.26
N LYS A 86 18.17 17.90 12.14
CA LYS A 86 18.60 18.82 13.18
C LYS A 86 19.51 19.85 12.52
N GLY A 87 18.97 21.03 12.23
CA GLY A 87 19.77 22.23 12.00
C GLY A 87 20.50 22.68 13.26
#